data_AF-A0A517PQE3-F1
#
_entry.id   AF-A0A517PQE3-F1
#
_cell.length_a   1.000
_cell.length_b   1.000
_cell.length_c   1.000
_cell.angle_alpha   90.00
_cell.angle_beta   90.00
_cell.angle_gamma   90.00
#
_symmetry.space_group_name_H-M   'P 1'
#
loop_
_entity.id
_entity.type
_entity.pdbx_description
1 polymer ?
#
loop_
_entity_poly.entity_id
_entity_poly.type
_entity_poly.pdbx_seq_one_letter_code
_entity_poly.pdbx_strand_id
1 'polypeptide(L)'
;MSQNKESRIIRVLCYTVPTLLMAYILSIGPVVVLVEDSAGNLPPQYHAPLRSFYAPVVWVIERNQYCKKLYAEYHRMCSPHY
;
A
#
# COMPACT_ATOMS: atom_id res chain seq x y z
N MET A 1 19.31 -31.74 -16.23
CA MET A 1 18.14 -30.89 -16.60
C MET A 1 17.39 -30.25 -15.41
N SER A 2 17.87 -30.37 -14.16
CA SER A 2 17.21 -29.81 -12.95
C SER A 2 17.57 -28.35 -12.65
N GLN A 3 18.83 -27.94 -12.86
CA GLN A 3 19.35 -26.60 -12.51
C GLN A 3 18.66 -25.42 -13.23
N ASN A 4 18.15 -25.64 -14.46
CA ASN A 4 17.51 -24.55 -15.23
C ASN A 4 16.14 -24.15 -14.67
N LYS A 5 15.47 -25.02 -13.90
CA LYS A 5 14.16 -24.74 -13.31
C LYS A 5 14.28 -23.85 -12.07
N GLU A 6 15.25 -24.12 -11.21
CA GLU A 6 15.51 -23.32 -10.00
C GLU A 6 15.93 -21.88 -10.36
N SER A 7 16.84 -21.72 -11.33
CA SER A 7 17.24 -20.40 -11.83
C SER A 7 16.05 -19.57 -12.35
N ARG A 8 15.11 -20.22 -13.05
CA ARG A 8 13.92 -19.56 -13.59
C ARG A 8 12.93 -19.17 -12.48
N ILE A 9 12.76 -20.02 -11.46
CA ILE A 9 11.90 -19.73 -10.30
C ILE A 9 12.47 -18.55 -9.50
N ILE A 10 13.78 -18.54 -9.25
CA ILE A 10 14.45 -17.44 -8.53
C ILE A 10 14.26 -16.12 -9.29
N ARG A 11 14.47 -16.12 -10.62
CA ARG A 11 14.23 -14.92 -11.45
C ARG A 11 12.79 -14.45 -11.36
N VAL A 12 11.81 -15.35 -11.44
CA VAL A 12 10.40 -14.99 -11.33
C VAL A 12 10.09 -14.40 -9.95
N LEU A 13 10.54 -15.03 -8.87
CA LEU A 13 10.39 -14.49 -7.50
C LEU A 13 11.01 -13.11 -7.35
N CYS A 14 12.22 -12.90 -7.91
CA CYS A 14 12.89 -11.61 -7.89
C CYS A 14 12.10 -10.50 -8.59
N TYR A 15 11.26 -10.80 -9.59
CA TYR A 15 10.39 -9.81 -10.22
C TYR A 15 9.03 -9.69 -9.53
N THR A 16 8.47 -10.82 -9.10
CA THR A 16 7.14 -10.88 -8.49
C THR A 16 7.12 -10.22 -7.12
N VAL A 17 8.13 -10.44 -6.27
CA VAL A 17 8.21 -9.86 -4.92
C VAL A 17 8.20 -8.32 -4.95
N PRO A 18 9.09 -7.62 -5.69
CA PRO A 18 9.06 -6.15 -5.73
C PRO A 18 7.79 -5.63 -6.39
N THR A 19 7.25 -6.33 -7.38
CA THR A 19 5.97 -5.96 -8.02
C THR A 19 4.81 -6.03 -7.03
N LEU A 20 4.72 -7.12 -6.24
CA LEU A 20 3.75 -7.28 -5.16
C LEU A 20 3.94 -6.21 -4.08
N LEU A 21 5.18 -5.89 -3.74
CA LEU A 21 5.47 -4.84 -2.75
C LEU A 21 5.00 -3.47 -3.23
N MET A 22 5.25 -3.12 -4.50
CA MET A 22 4.72 -1.91 -5.11
C MET A 22 3.19 -1.92 -5.11
N ALA A 23 2.56 -3.03 -5.51
CA ALA A 23 1.11 -3.15 -5.51
C ALA A 23 0.52 -2.97 -4.10
N TYR A 24 1.17 -3.52 -3.07
CA TYR A 24 0.78 -3.38 -1.67
C TYR A 24 0.95 -1.93 -1.16
N ILE A 25 2.05 -1.25 -1.48
CA ILE A 25 2.23 0.15 -1.08
C ILE A 25 1.20 1.04 -1.78
N LEU A 26 0.95 0.80 -3.07
CA LEU A 26 -0.03 1.57 -3.83
C LEU A 26 -1.47 1.25 -3.40
N SER A 27 -1.78 0.04 -2.92
CA SER A 27 -3.15 -0.30 -2.55
C SER A 27 -3.69 0.48 -1.35
N ILE A 28 -2.85 1.09 -0.51
CA ILE A 28 -3.29 1.83 0.69
C ILE A 28 -4.27 2.96 0.36
N GLY A 29 -4.03 3.72 -0.71
CA GLY A 29 -4.88 4.85 -1.12
C GLY A 29 -6.29 4.42 -1.50
N PRO A 30 -6.47 3.58 -2.53
CA PRO A 30 -7.79 3.11 -2.95
C PRO A 30 -8.50 2.31 -1.85
N VAL A 31 -7.78 1.55 -1.02
CA VAL A 31 -8.40 0.81 0.10
C VAL A 31 -8.92 1.76 1.18
N VAL A 32 -8.19 2.83 1.51
CA VAL A 32 -8.65 3.84 2.47
C VAL A 32 -9.90 4.53 1.92
N VAL A 33 -9.87 4.95 0.67
CA VAL A 33 -11.01 5.62 0.00
C VAL A 33 -12.24 4.72 -0.11
N LEU A 34 -12.07 3.43 -0.39
CA LEU A 34 -13.18 2.47 -0.47
C LEU A 34 -13.93 2.31 0.87
N VAL A 35 -13.24 2.58 1.96
CA VAL A 35 -13.70 2.36 3.33
C VAL A 35 -14.09 3.66 4.03
N GLU A 36 -13.70 4.81 3.47
CA GLU A 36 -14.14 6.13 3.91
C GLU A 36 -15.66 6.29 3.75
N ASP A 37 -16.28 6.92 4.74
CA ASP A 37 -17.69 7.30 4.67
C ASP A 37 -17.89 8.49 3.72
N SER A 38 -19.15 8.80 3.39
CA SER A 38 -19.59 9.92 2.53
C SER A 38 -19.08 11.29 2.99
N ALA A 39 -18.63 11.40 4.24
CA ALA A 39 -18.02 12.60 4.83
C ALA A 39 -16.47 12.61 4.73
N GLY A 40 -15.85 11.62 4.07
CA GLY A 40 -14.40 11.45 3.99
C GLY A 40 -13.75 11.00 5.30
N ASN A 41 -14.54 10.52 6.25
CA ASN A 41 -14.04 10.04 7.54
C ASN A 41 -13.90 8.52 7.52
N LEU A 42 -12.77 8.03 8.03
CA LEU A 42 -12.55 6.60 8.19
C LEU A 42 -13.34 6.10 9.41
N PRO A 43 -14.22 5.09 9.28
CA PRO A 43 -15.01 4.60 10.41
C PRO A 43 -14.10 3.93 11.47
N PRO A 44 -14.39 4.09 12.78
CA PRO A 44 -13.59 3.56 13.89
C PRO A 44 -13.21 2.08 13.75
N GLN A 45 -14.13 1.28 13.22
CA GLN A 45 -13.97 -0.17 13.03
C GLN A 45 -12.82 -0.55 12.08
N TYR A 46 -12.44 0.36 11.17
CA TYR A 46 -11.39 0.09 10.18
C TYR A 46 -10.02 0.65 10.56
N HIS A 47 -9.92 1.52 11.57
CA HIS A 47 -8.64 2.10 11.99
C HIS A 47 -7.64 1.03 12.43
N ALA A 48 -8.04 0.14 13.34
CA ALA A 48 -7.16 -0.91 13.87
C ALA A 48 -6.69 -1.90 12.79
N PRO A 49 -7.58 -2.51 11.98
CA PRO A 49 -7.15 -3.46 10.96
C PRO A 49 -6.34 -2.80 9.84
N LEU A 50 -6.71 -1.60 9.36
CA LEU A 50 -5.93 -0.90 8.33
C LEU A 50 -4.56 -0.50 8.85
N ARG A 51 -4.48 0.03 10.08
CA ARG A 51 -3.19 0.39 10.69
C ARG A 51 -2.30 -0.83 10.91
N SER A 52 -2.87 -1.97 11.27
CA SER A 52 -2.11 -3.21 11.45
C SER A 52 -1.61 -3.77 10.10
N PHE A 53 -2.50 -3.84 9.10
CA PHE A 53 -2.17 -4.39 7.79
C PHE A 53 -1.16 -3.53 7.03
N TYR A 54 -1.27 -2.20 7.12
CA TYR A 54 -0.35 -1.23 6.51
C TYR A 54 0.72 -0.70 7.48
N ALA A 55 0.94 -1.37 8.63
CA ALA A 55 1.86 -0.89 9.67
C ALA A 55 3.26 -0.50 9.15
N PRO A 56 3.91 -1.27 8.26
CA PRO A 56 5.21 -0.89 7.72
C PRO A 56 5.16 0.42 6.91
N VAL A 57 4.10 0.62 6.13
CA VAL A 57 3.91 1.81 5.30
C VAL A 57 3.61 3.02 6.17
N VAL A 58 2.71 2.87 7.14
CA VAL A 58 2.37 3.90 8.13
C VAL A 58 3.62 4.32 8.90
N TRP A 59 4.45 3.36 9.33
CA TRP A 59 5.69 3.64 10.05
C TRP A 59 6.67 4.49 9.23
N VAL A 60 6.83 4.21 7.93
CA VAL A 60 7.66 5.03 7.02
C VAL A 60 7.09 6.44 6.86
N ILE A 61 5.77 6.55 6.66
CA ILE A 61 5.07 7.83 6.52
C ILE A 61 5.22 8.69 7.77
N GLU A 62 5.08 8.10 8.96
CA GLU A 62 5.20 8.82 10.24
C GLU A 62 6.62 9.32 10.50
N ARG A 63 7.65 8.61 10.04
CA ARG A 63 9.06 8.99 10.24
C ARG A 63 9.62 9.97 9.21
N ASN A 64 9.00 10.09 8.03
CA ASN A 64 9.52 10.92 6.95
C ASN A 64 8.50 11.96 6.47
N GLN A 65 8.83 13.24 6.66
CA GLN A 65 7.95 14.35 6.25
C GLN A 65 7.66 14.38 4.75
N TYR A 66 8.60 13.97 3.91
CA TYR A 66 8.39 13.89 2.46
C TYR A 66 7.39 12.80 2.12
N CYS A 67 7.53 11.61 2.72
CA CYS A 67 6.58 10.51 2.55
C CYS A 67 5.18 10.90 3.03
N LYS A 68 5.07 11.67 4.11
CA LYS A 68 3.80 12.20 4.60
C LYS A 68 3.12 13.14 3.61
N LYS A 69 3.87 14.07 2.99
CA LYS A 69 3.34 14.95 1.94
C LYS A 69 2.90 14.15 0.71
N LEU A 70 3.74 13.23 0.26
CA LEU A 70 3.46 12.39 -0.90
C LEU A 70 2.22 11.50 -0.68
N TYR A 71 2.06 10.94 0.52
CA TYR A 71 0.86 10.19 0.89
C TYR A 71 -0.40 11.06 0.87
N ALA A 72 -0.33 12.30 1.38
CA ALA A 72 -1.47 13.21 1.35
C ALA A 72 -1.88 13.60 -0.08
N GLU A 73 -0.92 13.81 -0.98
CA GLU A 73 -1.20 14.02 -2.41
C GLU A 73 -1.77 12.76 -3.07
N TYR A 74 -1.22 11.60 -2.74
CA TYR A 74 -1.71 10.32 -3.26
C TYR A 74 -3.15 10.04 -2.84
N HIS A 75 -3.46 10.24 -1.55
CA HIS A 75 -4.82 10.12 -1.02
C HIS A 75 -5.79 11.06 -1.73
N ARG A 76 -5.38 12.31 -1.99
CA ARG A 76 -6.17 13.26 -2.80
C ARG A 76 -6.44 12.77 -4.22
N MET A 77 -5.46 12.13 -4.88
CA MET A 77 -5.67 11.55 -6.21
C MET A 77 -6.62 10.36 -6.20
N CYS A 78 -6.64 9.58 -5.12
CA CYS A 78 -7.51 8.42 -4.99
C CYS A 78 -8.94 8.77 -4.56
N SER A 79 -9.15 9.86 -3.83
CA SER A 79 -10.47 10.23 -3.32
C SER A 79 -11.37 10.73 -4.47
N PRO A 80 -12.58 10.16 -4.63
CA PRO A 80 -13.51 10.53 -5.69
C PRO A 80 -14.23 11.85 -5.41
N HIS A 81 -14.03 12.46 -4.23
CA HIS A 81 -14.66 13.72 -3.85
C HIS A 81 -13.79 14.92 -4.27
N TYR A 82 -13.78 15.14 -5.58
CA TYR A 82 -13.73 16.47 -6.19
C TYR A 82 -14.83 16.56 -7.25
#